data_AF-A0A963MPL4-F1
#
_entry.id   AF-A0A963MPL4-F1
#
_cell.length_a   1.000
_cell.length_b   1.000
_cell.length_c   1.000
_cell.angle_alpha   90.00
_cell.angle_beta   90.00
_cell.angle_gamma   90.00
#
_symmetry.space_group_name_H-M   'P 1'
#
loop_
_entity.id
_entity.type
_entity.pdbx_description
1 polymer ?
#
loop_
_entity_poly.entity_id
_entity_poly.type
_entity_poly.pdbx_seq_one_letter_code
_entity_poly.pdbx_strand_id
1 'polypeptide(L)'
;MAKQSAPALTVETLTHDEATRKNIPTAEYQSVMQKDERSPVRVAYARRNRDLDPQLVWRGKDAQDASDLVVNAPPLYIQEKVHPKALIDDLRRRSEVRAQAGGAGAADLQLDFFADFNGLPDANAKTEFYRHDGHWSNRMILGDSLQVMASLAEREGLAGRVQCIYFDP
;
A
#
# COMPACT_ATOMS: atom_id res chain seq x y z
N MET A 1 -9.85 -48.82 6.70
CA MET A 1 -8.80 -48.10 5.94
C MET A 1 -8.54 -46.77 6.64
N ALA A 2 -7.33 -46.54 7.14
CA ALA A 2 -6.98 -45.28 7.77
C ALA A 2 -6.93 -44.18 6.71
N LYS A 3 -7.68 -43.07 6.89
CA LYS A 3 -7.57 -41.89 6.04
C LYS A 3 -6.14 -41.38 6.12
N GLN A 4 -5.42 -41.37 4.99
CA GLN A 4 -4.13 -40.66 4.89
C GLN A 4 -4.35 -39.19 5.27
N SER A 5 -3.55 -38.69 6.21
CA SER A 5 -3.51 -37.28 6.56
C SER A 5 -3.03 -36.48 5.35
N ALA A 6 -3.78 -35.45 4.95
CA ALA A 6 -3.35 -34.54 3.90
C ALA A 6 -2.02 -33.87 4.28
N PRO A 7 -1.12 -33.63 3.30
CA PRO A 7 0.14 -32.96 3.56
C PRO A 7 -0.08 -31.55 4.14
N ALA A 8 0.84 -31.10 5.01
CA ALA A 8 0.76 -29.78 5.61
C ALA A 8 0.90 -28.69 4.55
N LEU A 9 -0.01 -27.70 4.59
CA LEU A 9 0.05 -26.54 3.71
C LEU A 9 1.27 -25.69 4.05
N THR A 10 2.09 -25.38 3.03
CA THR A 10 3.26 -24.49 3.15
C THR A 10 2.85 -23.09 2.67
N VAL A 11 3.16 -22.07 3.47
CA VAL A 11 2.80 -20.67 3.19
C VAL A 11 4.08 -19.86 3.02
N GLU A 12 4.35 -19.47 1.78
CA GLU A 12 5.47 -18.61 1.40
C GLU A 12 4.98 -17.19 1.09
N THR A 13 5.86 -16.20 1.27
CA THR A 13 5.60 -14.80 0.88
C THR A 13 6.45 -14.47 -0.33
N LEU A 14 5.84 -13.90 -1.36
CA LEU A 14 6.58 -13.27 -2.44
C LEU A 14 7.11 -11.92 -1.94
N THR A 15 8.43 -11.79 -1.78
CA THR A 15 9.11 -10.53 -1.49
C THR A 15 9.82 -10.01 -2.73
N HIS A 16 9.89 -8.69 -2.85
CA HIS A 16 10.63 -8.03 -3.92
C HIS A 16 11.85 -7.35 -3.32
N ASP A 17 12.92 -8.13 -3.09
CA ASP A 17 14.09 -7.67 -2.32
C ASP A 17 14.87 -6.55 -3.01
N GLU A 18 14.83 -6.50 -4.35
CA GLU A 18 15.45 -5.45 -5.15
C GLU A 18 14.58 -4.19 -5.30
N ALA A 19 13.29 -4.30 -4.97
CA ALA A 19 12.34 -3.21 -5.15
C ALA A 19 12.20 -2.41 -3.84
N THR A 20 12.38 -1.10 -3.95
CA THR A 20 12.14 -0.18 -2.85
C THR A 20 10.97 0.75 -3.15
N ARG A 21 10.45 1.38 -2.10
CA ARG A 21 9.36 2.37 -2.17
C ARG A 21 9.72 3.58 -1.34
N LYS A 22 9.30 4.76 -1.79
CA LYS A 22 9.48 6.00 -1.04
C LYS A 22 8.85 5.89 0.35
N ASN A 23 9.59 6.29 1.38
CA ASN A 23 9.10 6.33 2.75
C ASN A 23 8.06 7.44 2.88
N ILE A 24 6.78 7.07 3.03
CA ILE A 24 5.69 8.02 3.23
C ILE A 24 5.33 8.12 4.72
N PRO A 25 4.81 9.28 5.18
CA PRO A 25 4.43 9.46 6.58
C PRO A 25 3.34 8.48 7.02
N THR A 26 3.39 8.08 8.29
CA THR A 26 2.20 7.52 8.94
C THR A 26 1.27 8.65 9.39
N ALA A 27 0.00 8.34 9.64
CA ALA A 27 -0.98 9.35 10.04
C ALA A 27 -0.57 10.11 11.32
N GLU A 28 0.06 9.42 12.27
CA GLU A 28 0.53 9.98 13.54
C GLU A 28 1.65 11.01 13.31
N TYR A 29 2.51 10.76 12.32
CA TYR A 29 3.63 11.63 12.00
C TYR A 29 3.26 12.80 11.08
N GLN A 30 1.99 12.94 10.67
CA GLN A 30 1.53 14.12 9.92
C GLN A 30 1.89 15.44 10.62
N SER A 31 1.82 15.46 11.95
CA SER A 31 2.11 16.63 12.78
C SER A 31 3.57 17.08 12.77
N VAL A 32 4.50 16.19 12.40
CA VAL A 32 5.96 16.46 12.37
C VAL A 32 6.52 16.62 10.96
N MET A 33 5.71 16.39 9.92
CA MET A 33 6.12 16.62 8.53
C MET A 33 6.50 18.08 8.26
N GLN A 34 7.42 18.31 7.32
CA GLN A 34 7.75 19.66 6.90
C GLN A 34 6.54 20.33 6.18
N LYS A 35 6.44 21.67 6.26
CA LYS A 35 5.25 22.40 5.78
C LYS A 35 5.07 22.28 4.26
N ASP A 36 6.17 22.28 3.52
CA ASP A 36 6.24 22.08 2.08
C ASP A 36 5.79 20.66 1.67
N GLU A 37 6.13 19.65 2.46
CA GLU A 37 5.70 18.27 2.20
C GLU A 37 4.20 18.07 2.43
N ARG A 38 3.57 18.88 3.28
CA ARG A 38 2.12 18.84 3.56
C ARG A 38 1.27 19.46 2.47
N SER A 39 1.76 20.47 1.75
CA SER A 39 0.96 21.18 0.76
C SER A 39 0.78 20.35 -0.52
N PRO A 40 -0.44 20.17 -1.03
CA PRO A 40 -0.66 19.42 -2.27
C PRO A 40 0.15 19.99 -3.45
N VAL A 41 0.74 19.12 -4.24
CA VAL A 41 1.43 19.53 -5.47
C VAL A 41 0.39 19.69 -6.56
N ARG A 42 0.38 20.81 -7.28
CA ARG A 42 -0.51 21.01 -8.42
C ARG A 42 0.10 20.39 -9.67
N VAL A 43 -0.66 19.52 -10.30
CA VAL A 43 -0.25 18.76 -11.49
C VAL A 43 -1.23 19.09 -12.60
N ALA A 44 -0.72 19.44 -13.77
CA ALA A 44 -1.54 19.65 -14.96
C ALA A 44 -1.35 18.47 -15.90
N TYR A 45 -2.44 17.76 -16.18
CA TYR A 45 -2.44 16.72 -17.20
C TYR A 45 -2.88 17.32 -18.52
N ALA A 46 -2.03 17.13 -19.55
CA ALA A 46 -2.40 17.44 -20.91
C ALA A 46 -3.63 16.62 -21.30
N ARG A 47 -4.52 17.22 -22.08
CA ARG A 47 -5.72 16.52 -22.54
C ARG A 47 -5.38 15.27 -23.32
N ARG A 48 -6.34 14.35 -23.35
CA ARG A 48 -6.27 13.13 -24.15
C ARG A 48 -5.76 13.44 -25.57
N ASN A 49 -4.60 12.89 -25.89
CA ASN A 49 -4.12 12.88 -27.27
C ASN A 49 -4.66 11.63 -27.96
N ARG A 50 -5.46 11.83 -29.02
CA ARG A 50 -6.10 10.73 -29.76
C ARG A 50 -5.12 9.97 -30.65
N ASP A 51 -3.95 10.55 -30.93
CA ASP A 51 -2.92 9.97 -31.79
C ASP A 51 -1.92 9.11 -31.00
N LEU A 52 -2.00 9.12 -29.66
CA LEU A 52 -1.19 8.27 -28.80
C LEU A 52 -1.90 6.92 -28.52
N ASP A 53 -1.12 5.97 -27.99
CA ASP A 53 -1.59 4.68 -27.47
C ASP A 53 -2.76 4.84 -26.48
N PRO A 54 -3.55 3.78 -26.21
CA PRO A 54 -4.69 3.82 -25.30
C PRO A 54 -4.34 4.49 -23.97
N GLN A 55 -5.03 5.59 -23.68
CA GLN A 55 -4.82 6.37 -22.45
C GLN A 55 -5.95 6.11 -21.46
N LEU A 56 -5.59 5.95 -20.19
CA LEU A 56 -6.55 5.99 -19.09
C LEU A 56 -6.95 7.45 -18.84
N VAL A 57 -8.23 7.75 -19.01
CA VAL A 57 -8.78 9.10 -18.83
C VAL A 57 -9.98 9.07 -17.90
N TRP A 58 -10.08 10.06 -17.02
CA TRP A 58 -11.23 10.19 -16.12
C TRP A 58 -12.42 10.76 -16.89
N ARG A 59 -13.42 9.91 -17.11
CA ARG A 59 -14.59 10.26 -17.91
C ARG A 59 -15.25 11.54 -17.39
N GLY A 60 -15.44 12.50 -18.29
CA GLY A 60 -16.15 13.75 -18.00
C GLY A 60 -15.32 14.82 -17.29
N LYS A 61 -14.09 14.53 -16.84
CA LYS A 61 -13.20 15.55 -16.25
C LYS A 61 -12.57 16.46 -17.31
N ASP A 62 -12.13 15.89 -18.43
CA ASP A 62 -11.56 16.67 -19.55
C ASP A 62 -12.61 17.51 -20.31
N ALA A 63 -13.90 17.21 -20.12
CA ALA A 63 -15.00 17.88 -20.81
C ALA A 63 -15.54 19.10 -20.06
N GLN A 64 -15.21 19.23 -18.76
CA GLN A 64 -15.72 20.30 -17.92
C GLN A 64 -14.97 21.63 -18.11
N ASP A 65 -13.72 21.60 -18.57
CA ASP A 65 -12.88 22.79 -18.68
C ASP A 65 -12.25 22.96 -20.09
N ALA A 66 -12.15 24.21 -20.55
CA ALA A 66 -11.44 24.59 -21.77
C ALA A 66 -9.90 24.65 -21.58
N SER A 67 -9.39 24.22 -20.43
CA SER A 67 -7.96 24.19 -20.06
C SER A 67 -7.48 22.77 -19.76
N ASP A 68 -6.20 22.62 -19.43
CA ASP A 68 -5.64 21.35 -18.95
C ASP A 68 -6.29 20.90 -17.64
N LEU A 69 -6.31 19.58 -17.40
CA LEU A 69 -6.88 19.00 -16.19
C LEU A 69 -5.92 19.24 -15.03
N VAL A 70 -6.26 20.18 -14.16
CA VAL A 70 -5.47 20.50 -12.97
C VAL A 70 -5.94 19.65 -11.78
N VAL A 71 -5.00 18.90 -11.20
CA VAL A 71 -5.24 18.03 -10.05
C VAL A 71 -4.31 18.42 -8.91
N ASN A 72 -4.82 18.34 -7.69
CA ASN A 72 -4.00 18.44 -6.49
C ASN A 72 -3.55 17.04 -6.08
N ALA A 73 -2.25 16.83 -5.94
CA ALA A 73 -1.63 15.61 -5.46
C ALA A 73 -1.28 15.76 -3.95
N PRO A 74 -2.20 15.38 -3.03
CA PRO A 74 -1.95 15.43 -1.60
C PRO A 74 -0.92 14.38 -1.14
N PRO A 75 -0.26 14.56 0.00
CA PRO A 75 0.52 13.48 0.62
C PRO A 75 -0.40 12.30 0.97
N LEU A 76 0.06 11.08 0.69
CA LEU A 76 -0.59 9.83 1.12
C LEU A 76 -0.02 9.40 2.46
N TYR A 77 -0.89 8.90 3.35
CA TYR A 77 -0.52 8.49 4.70
C TYR A 77 -0.72 6.99 4.90
N ILE A 78 0.21 6.37 5.61
CA ILE A 78 0.04 5.00 6.09
C ILE A 78 -0.79 5.04 7.37
N GLN A 79 -1.96 4.41 7.32
CA GLN A 79 -2.78 4.16 8.51
C GLN A 79 -2.36 2.84 9.16
N GLU A 80 -2.25 1.79 8.36
CA GLU A 80 -1.97 0.44 8.84
C GLU A 80 -0.97 -0.26 7.91
N LYS A 81 -0.17 -1.16 8.48
CA LYS A 81 0.72 -2.06 7.73
C LYS A 81 0.16 -3.47 7.79
N VAL A 82 -0.23 -3.99 6.63
CA VAL A 82 -0.78 -5.34 6.52
C VAL A 82 0.33 -6.31 6.15
N HIS A 83 0.57 -7.32 6.99
CA HIS A 83 1.50 -8.42 6.72
C HIS A 83 0.73 -9.72 6.48
N PRO A 84 0.43 -10.09 5.23
CA PRO A 84 -0.45 -11.23 4.92
C PRO A 84 0.04 -12.56 5.52
N LYS A 85 1.34 -12.81 5.51
CA LYS A 85 1.90 -14.04 6.09
C LYS A 85 1.68 -14.14 7.59
N ALA A 86 1.83 -13.05 8.33
CA ALA A 86 1.56 -13.03 9.78
C ALA A 86 0.08 -13.36 10.06
N LEU A 87 -0.85 -12.84 9.24
CA LEU A 87 -2.28 -13.15 9.36
C LEU A 87 -2.58 -14.63 9.06
N ILE A 88 -1.97 -15.20 8.01
CA ILE A 88 -2.18 -16.60 7.64
C ILE A 88 -1.57 -17.55 8.69
N ASP A 89 -0.36 -17.26 9.16
CA ASP A 89 0.33 -18.07 10.17
C ASP A 89 -0.44 -18.05 11.50
N ASP A 90 -1.05 -16.92 11.87
CA ASP A 90 -1.95 -16.82 13.03
C ASP A 90 -3.25 -17.60 12.83
N LEU A 91 -3.92 -17.46 11.68
CA LEU A 91 -5.13 -18.21 11.36
C LEU A 91 -4.89 -19.73 11.44
N ARG A 92 -3.73 -20.18 10.96
CA ARG A 92 -3.28 -21.57 11.07
C ARG A 92 -3.14 -21.99 12.53
N ARG A 93 -2.41 -21.21 13.34
CA ARG A 93 -2.22 -21.48 14.76
C ARG A 93 -3.55 -21.61 15.51
N ARG A 94 -4.49 -20.69 15.29
CA ARG A 94 -5.83 -20.73 15.89
C ARG A 94 -6.62 -21.97 15.45
N SER A 95 -6.51 -22.35 14.18
CA SER A 95 -7.18 -23.54 13.63
C SER A 95 -6.64 -24.83 14.25
N GLU A 96 -5.32 -24.94 14.42
CA GLU A 96 -4.67 -26.08 15.06
C GLU A 96 -5.07 -26.20 16.54
N VAL A 97 -5.05 -25.09 17.28
CA VAL A 97 -5.50 -25.05 18.69
C VAL A 97 -6.97 -25.44 18.82
N ARG A 98 -7.85 -24.94 17.95
CA ARG A 98 -9.29 -25.30 17.95
C ARG A 98 -9.50 -26.78 17.65
N ALA A 99 -8.72 -27.36 16.74
CA ALA A 99 -8.79 -28.78 16.41
C ALA A 99 -8.32 -29.66 17.59
N GLN A 100 -7.31 -29.22 18.33
CA GLN A 100 -6.77 -29.93 19.50
C GLN A 100 -7.66 -29.79 20.75
N ALA A 101 -8.34 -28.65 20.93
CA ALA A 101 -9.15 -28.34 22.11
C ALA A 101 -10.61 -28.84 22.07
N GLY A 102 -11.00 -29.64 21.07
CA GLY A 102 -12.31 -30.31 21.06
C GLY A 102 -13.54 -29.39 21.04
N GLY A 103 -13.40 -28.13 20.64
CA GLY A 103 -14.52 -27.21 20.42
C GLY A 103 -14.98 -26.37 21.62
N ALA A 104 -14.38 -26.48 22.80
CA ALA A 104 -14.77 -25.68 23.97
C ALA A 104 -13.55 -25.09 24.69
N GLY A 105 -13.28 -23.80 24.46
CA GLY A 105 -12.35 -23.00 25.27
C GLY A 105 -11.14 -22.47 24.52
N ALA A 106 -11.33 -21.58 23.55
CA ALA A 106 -10.24 -20.74 23.05
C ALA A 106 -10.46 -19.31 23.56
N ALA A 107 -9.96 -19.04 24.76
CA ALA A 107 -9.84 -17.69 25.28
C ALA A 107 -8.73 -16.94 24.52
N ASP A 108 -8.94 -15.64 24.32
CA ASP A 108 -8.13 -14.68 23.58
C ASP A 108 -6.61 -14.88 23.71
N LEU A 109 -5.97 -15.35 22.64
CA LEU A 109 -4.53 -15.17 22.43
C LEU A 109 -4.33 -13.78 21.85
N GLN A 110 -3.96 -12.83 22.71
CA GLN A 110 -3.60 -11.47 22.36
C GLN A 110 -2.39 -11.49 21.40
N LEU A 111 -2.53 -10.78 20.27
CA LEU A 111 -1.56 -10.74 19.17
C LEU A 111 -0.28 -9.98 19.54
N ASP A 112 0.84 -10.39 18.95
CA ASP A 112 2.05 -9.57 18.87
C ASP A 112 1.95 -8.66 17.63
N PHE A 113 1.09 -7.63 17.71
CA PHE A 113 0.85 -6.66 16.64
C PHE A 113 1.95 -5.58 16.51
N PHE A 114 2.98 -5.59 17.38
CA PHE A 114 3.91 -4.46 17.55
C PHE A 114 5.33 -4.73 17.04
N ALA A 115 5.60 -5.84 16.35
CA ALA A 115 6.92 -6.12 15.79
C ALA A 115 7.28 -5.12 14.66
N ASP A 116 8.38 -4.36 14.84
CA ASP A 116 8.84 -3.31 13.93
C ASP A 116 9.57 -3.93 12.70
N PHE A 117 8.82 -4.19 11.62
CA PHE A 117 9.30 -4.87 10.41
C PHE A 117 9.76 -3.90 9.30
N ASN A 118 10.22 -2.70 9.65
CA ASN A 118 10.45 -1.65 8.64
C ASN A 118 11.82 -1.68 7.96
N GLY A 119 12.80 -2.36 8.58
CA GLY A 119 14.16 -2.51 8.04
C GLY A 119 14.81 -1.18 7.61
N LEU A 120 14.45 -0.07 8.26
CA LEU A 120 15.09 1.22 8.06
C LEU A 120 16.47 1.21 8.75
N PRO A 121 17.48 1.87 8.15
CA PRO A 121 18.86 1.80 8.64
C PRO A 121 19.08 2.49 10.00
N ASP A 122 18.21 3.43 10.41
CA ASP A 122 18.37 4.14 11.69
C ASP A 122 17.04 4.71 12.23
N ALA A 123 16.95 4.95 13.54
CA ALA A 123 15.73 5.46 14.19
C ALA A 123 15.38 6.91 13.76
N ASN A 124 16.38 7.71 13.40
CA ASN A 124 16.20 9.08 12.90
C ASN A 124 15.67 9.11 11.45
N ALA A 125 15.90 8.07 10.64
CA ALA A 125 15.36 7.98 9.28
C ALA A 125 13.83 7.80 9.27
N LYS A 126 13.22 7.47 10.42
CA LYS A 126 11.76 7.32 10.57
C LYS A 126 11.00 8.64 10.39
N THR A 127 11.64 9.78 10.61
CA THR A 127 11.01 11.11 10.51
C THR A 127 11.39 11.89 9.25
N GLU A 128 12.29 11.35 8.43
CA GLU A 128 12.70 11.94 7.15
C GLU A 128 11.85 11.36 6.00
N PHE A 129 10.64 11.91 5.85
CA PHE A 129 9.69 11.46 4.83
C PHE A 129 10.17 11.80 3.41
N TYR A 130 9.84 10.95 2.46
CA TYR A 130 10.20 11.02 1.03
C TYR A 130 11.69 11.01 0.67
N ARG A 131 12.59 11.14 1.65
CA ARG A 131 14.05 11.15 1.45
C ARG A 131 14.63 9.75 1.33
N HIS A 132 14.10 8.82 2.11
CA HIS A 132 14.57 7.43 2.15
C HIS A 132 13.61 6.52 1.42
N ASP A 133 14.16 5.40 0.94
CA ASP A 133 13.36 4.31 0.42
C ASP A 133 13.31 3.18 1.46
N GLY A 134 12.14 2.60 1.66
CA GLY A 134 11.90 1.42 2.49
C GLY A 134 11.61 0.18 1.64
N HIS A 135 11.40 -0.94 2.33
CA HIS A 135 11.01 -2.20 1.69
C HIS A 135 9.71 -2.06 0.90
N TRP A 136 9.64 -2.76 -0.23
CA TRP A 136 8.39 -2.87 -0.98
C TRP A 136 7.30 -3.51 -0.12
N SER A 137 6.10 -2.93 -0.18
CA SER A 137 4.93 -3.41 0.55
C SER A 137 3.66 -3.19 -0.24
N ASN A 138 2.69 -4.09 -0.03
CA ASN A 138 1.34 -3.93 -0.54
C ASN A 138 0.61 -2.84 0.24
N ARG A 139 -0.18 -2.01 -0.46
CA ARG A 139 -0.97 -0.93 0.15
C ARG A 139 -2.39 -0.93 -0.38
N MET A 140 -3.33 -0.79 0.52
CA MET A 140 -4.71 -0.41 0.20
C MET A 140 -4.84 1.10 0.42
N ILE A 141 -5.28 1.83 -0.59
CA ILE A 141 -5.39 3.28 -0.55
C ILE A 141 -6.86 3.65 -0.71
N LEU A 142 -7.39 4.37 0.29
CA LEU A 142 -8.73 4.94 0.24
C LEU A 142 -8.65 6.41 -0.19
N GLY A 143 -9.36 6.78 -1.25
CA GLY A 143 -9.40 8.16 -1.71
C GLY A 143 -10.02 8.31 -3.09
N ASP A 144 -10.11 9.55 -3.55
CA ASP A 144 -10.47 9.85 -4.94
C ASP A 144 -9.37 9.34 -5.88
N SER A 145 -9.74 8.54 -6.87
CA SER A 145 -8.75 7.84 -7.72
C SER A 145 -7.89 8.81 -8.52
N LEU A 146 -8.43 9.96 -8.95
CA LEU A 146 -7.66 10.97 -9.69
C LEU A 146 -6.56 11.57 -8.82
N GLN A 147 -6.91 11.98 -7.59
CA GLN A 147 -5.92 12.53 -6.66
C GLN A 147 -4.90 11.48 -6.21
N VAL A 148 -5.35 10.25 -5.92
CA VAL A 148 -4.46 9.16 -5.51
C VAL A 148 -3.45 8.82 -6.60
N MET A 149 -3.91 8.65 -7.85
CA MET A 149 -3.03 8.35 -8.97
C MET A 149 -2.05 9.49 -9.23
N ALA A 150 -2.47 10.75 -9.09
CA ALA A 150 -1.58 11.90 -9.21
C ALA A 150 -0.51 11.91 -8.11
N SER A 151 -0.86 11.60 -6.87
CA SER A 151 0.10 11.49 -5.77
C SER A 151 1.09 10.34 -5.95
N LEU A 152 0.63 9.17 -6.42
CA LEU A 152 1.49 8.03 -6.71
C LEU A 152 2.49 8.33 -7.83
N ALA A 153 2.05 9.04 -8.87
CA ALA A 153 2.92 9.43 -9.98
C ALA A 153 3.97 10.47 -9.55
N GLU A 154 3.53 11.57 -8.95
CA GLU A 154 4.38 12.76 -8.74
C GLU A 154 5.14 12.76 -7.42
N ARG A 155 4.51 12.34 -6.31
CA ARG A 155 5.16 12.35 -4.98
C ARG A 155 5.95 11.08 -4.72
N GLU A 156 5.45 9.95 -5.19
CA GLU A 156 6.11 8.65 -4.98
C GLU A 156 6.96 8.21 -6.18
N GLY A 157 6.92 8.95 -7.29
CA GLY A 157 7.76 8.70 -8.47
C GLY A 157 7.46 7.37 -9.16
N LEU A 158 6.21 6.90 -9.10
CA LEU A 158 5.80 5.63 -9.70
C LEU A 158 5.49 5.73 -11.21
N ALA A 159 5.56 6.92 -11.80
CA ALA A 159 5.44 7.11 -13.23
C ALA A 159 6.46 6.23 -13.99
N GLY A 160 5.99 5.45 -14.97
CA GLY A 160 6.83 4.54 -15.75
C GLY A 160 7.33 3.29 -15.02
N ARG A 161 7.00 3.10 -13.73
CA ARG A 161 7.43 1.93 -12.93
C ARG A 161 6.34 0.87 -12.77
N VAL A 162 5.12 1.15 -13.22
CA VAL A 162 3.98 0.24 -13.09
C VAL A 162 3.98 -0.75 -14.26
N GLN A 163 4.08 -2.04 -13.95
CA GLN A 163 4.12 -3.11 -14.95
C GLN A 163 2.72 -3.47 -15.48
N CYS A 164 1.72 -3.49 -14.61
CA CYS A 164 0.36 -3.94 -14.93
C CYS A 164 -0.65 -3.20 -14.05
N ILE A 165 -1.82 -2.90 -14.63
CA ILE A 165 -2.96 -2.36 -13.92
C ILE A 165 -4.18 -3.21 -14.26
N TYR A 166 -4.90 -3.67 -13.24
CA TYR A 166 -6.19 -4.33 -13.39
C TYR A 166 -7.30 -3.36 -12.97
N PHE A 167 -8.35 -3.29 -13.77
CA PHE A 167 -9.54 -2.46 -13.50
C PHE A 167 -10.80 -3.29 -13.68
N ASP A 168 -11.74 -3.13 -12.74
CA ASP A 168 -13.11 -3.62 -12.82
C ASP A 168 -14.05 -2.42 -12.64
N PRO A 169 -14.40 -1.71 -13.73
CA PRO A 169 -15.06 -0.40 -13.68
C PRO A 169 -16.56 -0.44 -13.42
#